data_AF-A0A9D5HL18-F1
#
_entry.id   AF-A0A9D5HL18-F1
#
_cell.length_a   1.000
_cell.length_b   1.000
_cell.length_c   1.000
_cell.angle_alpha   90.00
_cell.angle_beta   90.00
_cell.angle_gamma   90.00
#
_symmetry.space_group_name_H-M   'P 1'
#
loop_
_entity.id
_entity.type
_entity.pdbx_description
1 polymer ?
#
loop_
_entity_poly.entity_id
_entity_poly.type
_entity_poly.pdbx_seq_one_letter_code
_entity_poly.pdbx_strand_id
1 'polypeptide(L)' 'MGKVPVRMKAVVYSLSPFQQKVMPGLWKDLPGKIHHKVSENWISTILLLGPLIGTYSYVQHYKEQEKLAHRELQTISLPI' A
#
# COMPACT_ATOMS: atom_id res chain seq x y z
N MET A 1 -16.53 -8.18 -26.00
CA MET A 1 -17.77 -7.74 -25.29
C MET A 1 -18.61 -6.91 -26.25
N GLY A 2 -19.37 -7.55 -27.15
CA GLY A 2 -20.20 -6.88 -28.16
C GLY A 2 -21.67 -6.85 -27.72
N LYS A 3 -22.03 -5.97 -26.78
CA LYS A 3 -23.43 -5.73 -26.41
C LYS A 3 -23.94 -4.53 -27.20
N VAL A 4 -25.15 -4.64 -27.76
CA VAL A 4 -25.82 -3.54 -28.47
C VAL A 4 -25.90 -2.32 -27.54
N PRO A 5 -25.37 -1.15 -27.96
CA PRO A 5 -25.42 0.04 -27.11
C PRO A 5 -26.88 0.48 -26.92
N VAL A 6 -27.30 0.62 -25.67
CA VAL A 6 -28.61 1.16 -25.30
C VAL A 6 -28.62 2.66 -25.58
N ARG A 7 -29.56 3.14 -26.41
CA ARG A 7 -29.68 4.57 -26.72
C ARG A 7 -30.19 5.33 -25.49
N MET A 8 -29.36 6.23 -24.97
CA MET A 8 -29.74 7.13 -23.88
C MET A 8 -30.20 8.48 -24.45
N LYS A 9 -31.31 9.03 -23.94
CA LYS A 9 -31.73 10.40 -24.23
C LYS A 9 -30.99 11.35 -23.28
N ALA A 10 -29.77 11.74 -23.66
CA ALA A 10 -28.95 12.67 -22.89
C ALA A 10 -28.40 13.78 -23.79
N VAL A 11 -28.36 15.01 -23.27
CA VAL A 11 -27.69 16.13 -23.91
C VAL A 11 -26.32 16.27 -23.27
N VAL A 12 -25.26 16.19 -24.07
CA VAL A 12 -23.87 16.29 -23.59
C VAL A 12 -23.24 17.53 -24.20
N TYR A 13 -22.82 18.46 -23.35
CA TYR A 13 -22.05 19.63 -23.75
C TYR A 13 -20.56 19.32 -23.59
N SER A 14 -19.78 19.50 -24.66
CA SER A 14 -18.33 19.31 -24.65
C SER A 14 -17.62 20.53 -25.21
N LEU A 15 -16.48 20.90 -24.62
CA LEU A 15 -15.60 21.95 -25.13
C LEU A 15 -14.48 21.35 -25.98
N SER A 16 -14.00 22.08 -27.00
CA SER A 16 -12.86 21.65 -27.82
C SER A 16 -11.63 21.34 -26.95
N PRO A 17 -10.95 20.19 -27.15
CA PRO A 17 -9.75 19.82 -26.39
C PRO A 17 -8.63 20.87 -26.45
N PHE A 18 -8.59 21.67 -27.52
CA PHE A 18 -7.59 22.72 -27.71
C PHE A 18 -7.87 24.01 -26.92
N GLN A 19 -9.09 24.16 -26.40
CA GLN A 19 -9.50 25.27 -25.53
C GLN A 19 -9.48 24.88 -24.04
N GLN A 20 -9.26 23.61 -23.73
CA GLN A 20 -9.15 23.09 -22.38
C GLN A 20 -7.68 23.07 -21.94
N LYS A 21 -7.45 23.32 -20.65
CA LYS A 21 -6.12 23.15 -20.05
C LYS A 21 -5.79 21.64 -20.11
N VAL A 22 -4.65 21.28 -20.70
CA VAL A 22 -4.32 19.87 -21.01
C VAL A 22 -4.10 19.02 -19.73
N MET A 23 -3.62 19.61 -18.63
CA MET A 23 -3.33 18.88 -17.39
C MET A 23 -3.64 19.62 -16.06
N PRO A 24 -4.84 20.21 -15.86
CA PRO A 24 -5.19 20.83 -14.57
C PRO A 24 -5.43 19.78 -13.48
N GLY A 25 -6.00 18.62 -13.82
CA GLY A 25 -6.47 17.64 -12.84
C GLY A 25 -5.40 16.78 -12.17
N LEU A 26 -4.15 16.83 -12.64
CA LEU A 26 -3.05 16.07 -12.02
C LEU A 26 -2.51 16.75 -10.77
N TRP A 27 -2.44 18.10 -10.76
CA TRP A 27 -1.80 18.86 -9.68
C TRP A 27 -2.79 19.61 -8.80
N LYS A 28 -3.97 19.96 -9.32
CA LYS A 28 -4.96 20.79 -8.62
C LYS A 28 -5.55 20.13 -7.38
N ASP A 29 -5.70 18.80 -7.39
CA ASP A 29 -6.44 18.05 -6.35
C ASP A 29 -5.62 16.92 -5.74
N LEU A 30 -4.29 17.05 -5.70
CA LEU A 30 -3.39 16.08 -5.08
C LEU A 30 -3.76 15.75 -3.62
N PRO A 31 -3.89 16.73 -2.70
CA PRO A 31 -4.17 16.42 -1.30
C PRO A 31 -5.54 15.74 -1.12
N GLY A 32 -6.56 16.15 -1.87
CA GLY A 32 -7.88 15.52 -1.84
C GLY A 32 -7.87 14.09 -2.38
N LYS A 33 -7.17 13.85 -3.50
CA LYS A 33 -7.03 12.51 -4.09
C LYS A 33 -6.20 11.55 -3.23
N ILE A 34 -5.18 12.06 -2.53
CA ILE A 34 -4.38 11.28 -1.58
C ILE A 34 -5.25 10.90 -0.39
N HIS A 35 -5.97 11.85 0.21
CA HIS A 35 -6.87 11.57 1.33
C HIS A 35 -7.89 10.48 0.96
N HIS A 36 -8.54 10.62 -0.19
CA HIS A 36 -9.53 9.64 -0.68
C HIS A 36 -8.92 8.24 -0.86
N LYS A 37 -7.75 8.13 -1.49
CA LYS A 37 -7.07 6.84 -1.69
C LYS A 37 -6.61 6.21 -0.39
N VAL A 38 -6.10 7.01 0.55
CA VAL A 38 -5.66 6.51 1.85
C VAL A 38 -6.86 6.08 2.68
N SER A 39 -7.93 6.88 2.74
CA SER A 39 -9.14 6.55 3.52
C SER A 39 -9.91 5.36 2.98
N GLU A 40 -9.86 5.09 1.67
CA GLU A 40 -10.55 3.93 1.10
C GLU A 40 -9.72 2.65 1.17
N ASN A 41 -8.40 2.74 1.07
CA ASN A 41 -7.54 1.56 0.97
C ASN A 41 -6.75 1.21 2.24
N TRP A 42 -6.85 1.98 3.33
CA TRP A 42 -6.03 1.75 4.54
C TRP A 42 -6.16 0.32 5.10
N ILE A 43 -7.36 -0.26 5.14
CA ILE A 43 -7.57 -1.65 5.59
C ILE A 43 -6.87 -2.65 4.68
N SER A 44 -6.97 -2.45 3.36
CA SER A 44 -6.29 -3.31 2.38
C SER A 44 -4.77 -3.23 2.53
N THR A 45 -4.25 -2.02 2.80
CA THR A 45 -2.82 -1.80 3.05
C THR A 45 -2.35 -2.49 4.33
N ILE A 46 -3.10 -2.40 5.42
CA ILE A 46 -2.76 -3.08 6.68
C ILE A 46 -2.83 -4.60 6.50
N LEU A 47 -3.84 -5.11 5.81
CA LEU A 47 -3.98 -6.55 5.59
C LEU A 47 -2.84 -7.12 4.75
N LEU A 48 -2.29 -6.33 3.83
CA LEU A 48 -1.17 -6.73 2.99
C LEU A 48 0.17 -6.60 3.74
N LEU A 49 0.44 -5.45 4.37
CA LEU A 49 1.72 -5.16 5.00
C LEU A 49 1.86 -5.71 6.42
N GLY A 50 0.75 -5.89 7.13
CA GLY A 50 0.71 -6.37 8.51
C GLY A 50 1.40 -7.73 8.70
N PRO A 51 1.03 -8.78 7.93
CA PRO A 51 1.69 -10.07 7.99
C PRO A 51 3.18 -10.01 7.64
N LEU A 52 3.55 -9.22 6.63
CA LEU A 52 4.95 -9.05 6.21
C LEU A 52 5.81 -8.47 7.34
N ILE A 53 5.36 -7.38 7.95
CA ILE A 53 6.07 -6.72 9.05
C ILE A 53 6.10 -7.63 10.28
N GLY A 54 4.98 -8.28 10.61
CA GLY A 54 4.87 -9.19 11.75
C GLY A 54 5.82 -10.40 11.64
N THR A 55 5.82 -11.09 10.50
CA THR A 55 6.72 -12.23 10.28
C THR A 55 8.18 -11.78 10.27
N TYR A 56 8.51 -10.64 9.65
CA TYR A 56 9.87 -10.12 9.64
C TYR A 56 10.36 -9.83 11.07
N SER A 57 9.56 -9.12 11.87
CA SER A 57 9.92 -8.79 13.25
C SER A 57 10.07 -10.04 14.12
N TYR A 58 9.15 -11.01 13.99
CA TYR A 58 9.21 -12.28 14.73
C TYR A 58 10.48 -13.07 14.42
N VAL A 59 10.84 -13.22 13.14
CA VAL A 59 12.03 -13.97 12.72
C VAL A 59 13.31 -13.32 13.22
N GLN A 60 13.42 -12.00 13.15
CA GLN A 60 14.58 -11.28 13.68
C GLN A 60 14.71 -11.48 15.18
N HIS A 61 13.60 -11.34 15.92
CA HIS A 61 13.61 -11.55 17.37
C HIS A 61 14.03 -12.98 17.73
N TYR A 62 13.49 -13.99 17.04
CA TYR A 62 13.85 -15.38 17.28
C TYR A 62 15.35 -15.64 17.05
N LYS A 63 15.91 -15.12 15.95
CA LYS A 63 17.34 -15.27 15.64
C LYS A 63 18.24 -14.63 16.69
N GLU A 64 17.85 -13.48 17.22
CA GLU A 64 18.60 -12.82 18.28
C GLU A 64 18.57 -13.62 19.59
N GLN A 65 17.40 -14.11 19.98
CA GLN A 65 17.25 -14.97 21.15
C GLN A 65 18.08 -16.25 21.03
N GLU A 66 18.06 -16.89 19.85
CA GLU A 66 18.84 -18.09 19.58
C GLU A 66 20.35 -17.80 19.67
N LYS A 67 20.82 -16.70 19.07
CA LYS A 67 22.21 -16.27 19.15
C LYS A 67 22.66 -16.01 20.60
N LEU A 68 21.80 -15.42 21.44
CA LEU A 68 22.11 -15.18 22.85
C LEU A 68 22.13 -16.50 23.63
N ALA A 69 21.16 -17.39 23.41
CA ALA A 69 21.12 -18.70 24.06
C ALA A 69 22.37 -19.54 23.75
N HIS A 70 22.83 -19.55 22.49
CA HIS A 70 24.06 -20.26 22.12
C HIS A 70 25.32 -19.65 22.77
N ARG A 71 25.36 -18.32 22.94
CA ARG A 71 26.46 -17.64 23.65
C ARG A 71 26.48 -18.02 25.13
N GLU A 72 25.33 -18.00 25.80
CA GLU A 72 25.17 -18.36 27.21
C GLU A 72 25.59 -19.82 27.47
N LEU A 73 25.15 -20.76 26.62
CA LEU A 73 25.53 -22.16 26.73
C LEU A 73 27.03 -22.38 26.53
N GLN A 74 27.66 -21.63 25.62
CA GLN A 74 29.09 -21.71 25.38
C GLN A 74 29.91 -21.17 26.57
N THR A 75 29.47 -20.09 27.21
CA THR A 75 30.07 -19.57 28.46
C THR A 75 29.88 -20.49 29.67
N ILE A 76 28.77 -21.23 29.75
CA ILE A 76 28.54 -22.20 30.84
C ILE A 76 29.38 -23.48 30.64
N SER A 77 29.67 -23.85 29.39
CA SER A 77 30.46 -25.04 29.04
C SER A 77 31.98 -24.88 29.19
N LEU A 78 32.48 -23.67 29.43
CA LEU A 78 33.88 -23.39 29.72
C LEU A 78 34.02 -22.96 31.20
N PRO A 79 34.18 -23.90 32.14
CA PRO A 79 34.67 -23.57 33.46
C PRO A 79 36.20 -23.42 33.38
N ILE A 80 36.69 -22.17 33.43
CA ILE A 80 38.09 -21.78 33.72
C ILE A 80 39.12 -22.24 32.68
#